data_AF-A0A1G2S9Z2-F1
#
_entry.id   AF-A0A1G2S9Z2-F1
#
_cell.length_a   1.000
_cell.length_b   1.000
_cell.length_c   1.000
_cell.angle_alpha   90.00
_cell.angle_beta   90.00
_cell.angle_gamma   90.00
#
_symmetry.space_group_name_H-M   'P 1'
#
loop_
_entity.id
_entity.type
_entity.pdbx_description
1 polymer ?
#
loop_
_entity_poly.entity_id
_entity_poly.type
_entity_poly.pdbx_seq_one_letter_code
_entity_poly.pdbx_strand_id
1 'polypeptide(L)' 'MNTKDTNNLHTELAESRKALFSFRTAVTGAKVKNVKEGRTIRKNIARILTELSLRRANTQVSE' A
#
# COMPACT_ATOMS: atom_id res chain seq x y z
N MET A 1 5.79 -9.80 -17.15
CA MET A 1 5.69 -9.25 -15.78
C MET A 1 4.30 -8.65 -15.63
N ASN A 2 3.49 -9.20 -14.73
CA ASN A 2 2.03 -9.01 -14.66
C ASN A 2 1.60 -7.53 -14.77
N THR A 3 0.81 -7.25 -15.80
CA THR A 3 -0.12 -6.12 -15.89
C THR A 3 -1.16 -6.27 -14.78
N LYS A 4 -0.81 -5.97 -13.53
CA LYS A 4 -1.82 -5.73 -12.50
C LYS A 4 -2.61 -4.53 -12.97
N ASP A 5 -3.87 -4.75 -13.35
CA ASP A 5 -4.81 -3.68 -13.68
C ASP A 5 -4.75 -2.58 -12.61
N THR A 6 -4.96 -1.34 -13.04
CA THR A 6 -5.03 -0.17 -12.13
C THR A 6 -6.03 -0.42 -11.00
N ASN A 7 -7.14 -1.09 -11.29
CA ASN A 7 -8.15 -1.50 -10.32
C ASN A 7 -7.58 -2.44 -9.24
N ASN A 8 -6.72 -3.39 -9.61
CA ASN A 8 -6.09 -4.31 -8.66
C ASN A 8 -5.12 -3.56 -7.71
N LEU A 9 -4.41 -2.55 -8.20
CA LEU A 9 -3.56 -1.70 -7.35
C LEU A 9 -4.36 -0.87 -6.35
N HIS A 10 -5.54 -0.37 -6.75
CA HIS A 10 -6.41 0.34 -5.83
C HIS A 10 -6.96 -0.56 -4.72
N THR A 11 -7.36 -1.79 -5.06
CA THR A 11 -7.80 -2.80 -4.08
C THR A 11 -6.68 -3.16 -3.11
N GLU A 12 -5.48 -3.46 -3.61
CA GLU A 12 -4.31 -3.81 -2.79
C GLU A 12 -3.88 -2.66 -1.86
N LEU A 13 -4.05 -1.41 -2.31
CA LEU A 13 -3.83 -0.21 -1.51
C LEU A 13 -4.86 -0.07 -0.39
N ALA A 14 -6.13 -0.33 -0.66
CA ALA A 14 -7.20 -0.29 0.33
C ALA A 14 -6.98 -1.34 1.44
N GLU A 15 -6.64 -2.56 1.04
CA GLU A 15 -6.31 -3.65 1.97
C GLU A 15 -5.09 -3.30 2.83
N SER A 16 -4.02 -2.77 2.22
CA SER A 16 -2.81 -2.37 2.95
C SER A 16 -3.09 -1.24 3.97
N ARG A 17 -3.97 -0.30 3.64
CA ARG A 17 -4.41 0.76 4.57
C ARG A 17 -5.25 0.19 5.72
N LYS A 18 -6.14 -0.76 5.44
CA LYS A 18 -6.93 -1.46 6.47
C LYS A 18 -6.02 -2.25 7.41
N ALA A 19 -5.01 -2.94 6.87
CA ALA A 19 -4.00 -3.62 7.67
C ALA A 19 -3.20 -2.64 8.56
N LEU A 20 -2.85 -1.46 8.05
CA LEU A 20 -2.19 -0.43 8.86
C LEU A 20 -3.08 0.06 10.01
N PHE A 21 -4.38 0.25 9.75
CA PHE A 21 -5.34 0.63 10.79
C PHE A 21 -5.45 -0.44 11.87
N SER A 22 -5.67 -1.70 11.48
CA SER A 22 -5.70 -2.84 12.41
C SER A 22 -4.40 -2.99 13.20
N PHE A 23 -3.26 -2.76 12.55
CA PHE A 23 -1.96 -2.75 13.24
C PHE A 23 -1.90 -1.63 14.30
N ARG A 24 -2.35 -0.41 13.97
CA ARG A 24 -2.39 0.71 14.93
C ARG A 24 -3.29 0.41 16.13
N THR A 25 -4.49 -0.13 15.91
CA THR A 25 -5.40 -0.47 17.01
C THR A 25 -4.84 -1.61 17.86
N ALA A 26 -4.21 -2.61 17.24
CA ALA A 26 -3.56 -3.70 17.95
C ALA A 26 -2.33 -3.26 18.74
N VAL A 27 -1.56 -2.27 18.24
CA VAL A 27 -0.43 -1.66 18.98
C VAL A 27 -0.93 -0.94 20.23
N THR A 28 -2.00 -0.15 20.12
CA THR A 28 -2.60 0.54 21.29
C THR A 28 -3.07 -0.47 22.34
N GLY A 29 -3.58 -1.63 21.93
CA GLY A 29 -3.96 -2.71 22.83
C GLY A 29 -2.81 -3.57 23.36
N ALA A 30 -1.55 -3.23 23.09
CA ALA A 30 -0.35 -4.02 23.41
C ALA A 30 -0.40 -5.49 22.89
N LYS A 31 -1.23 -5.77 21.88
CA LYS A 31 -1.40 -7.12 21.30
C LYS A 31 -0.35 -7.45 20.23
N VAL A 32 0.41 -6.46 19.78
CA VAL A 32 1.40 -6.63 18.71
C VAL A 32 2.76 -6.99 19.29
N LYS A 33 3.19 -8.23 19.05
CA LYS A 33 4.54 -8.70 19.39
C LYS A 33 5.59 -8.26 18.36
N ASN A 34 5.19 -8.03 17.11
CA ASN A 34 6.10 -7.74 16.00
C ASN A 34 5.93 -6.30 15.48
N VAL A 35 6.69 -5.36 16.05
CA VAL A 35 6.66 -3.94 15.65
C VAL A 35 7.17 -3.73 14.21
N LYS A 36 7.98 -4.66 13.67
CA LYS A 36 8.55 -4.55 12.32
C LYS A 36 7.49 -4.67 11.22
N GLU A 37 6.37 -5.35 11.47
CA GLU A 37 5.26 -5.48 10.52
C GLU A 37 4.71 -4.12 10.09
N GLY A 38 4.59 -3.17 11.02
CA GLY A 38 4.13 -1.82 10.69
C GLY A 38 5.02 -1.10 9.68
N ARG A 39 6.34 -1.32 9.73
CA ARG A 39 7.28 -0.76 8.74
C ARG A 39 7.07 -1.39 7.37
N THR A 40 6.86 -2.70 7.31
CA THR A 40 6.60 -3.42 6.06
C THR A 40 5.32 -2.94 5.40
N ILE A 41 4.23 -2.80 6.16
CA ILE A 41 2.93 -2.29 5.65
C ILE A 41 3.10 -0.89 5.05
N ARG A 42 3.79 0.02 5.76
CA ARG A 42 4.06 1.39 5.25
C ARG A 42 4.88 1.38 3.95
N LYS A 43 5.90 0.51 3.86
CA LYS A 43 6.68 0.36 2.63
C LYS A 43 5.85 -0.16 1.46
N ASN A 44 4.92 -1.08 1.70
CA ASN A 44 4.06 -1.61 0.64
C ASN A 44 3.12 -0.53 0.09
N ILE A 45 2.51 0.26 0.98
CA ILE A 45 1.67 1.40 0.58
C ILE A 45 2.47 2.39 -0.27
N ALA A 46 3.70 2.74 0.15
CA ALA A 46 4.55 3.65 -0.61
C ALA A 46 4.87 3.10 -2.01
N ARG A 47 5.20 1.81 -2.13
CA ARG A 47 5.48 1.17 -3.42
C ARG A 47 4.26 1.23 -4.36
N ILE A 48 3.07 0.94 -3.86
CA ILE A 48 1.84 0.99 -4.67
C ILE A 48 1.55 2.43 -5.11
N LEU A 49 1.71 3.42 -4.23
CA LEU A 49 1.55 4.83 -4.59
C LEU A 49 2.56 5.29 -5.66
N THR A 50 3.83 4.86 -5.55
CA THR A 50 4.84 5.14 -6.56
C THR A 50 4.46 4.55 -7.91
N GLU A 51 4.02 3.29 -7.95
CA GLU A 51 3.56 2.62 -9.17
C GLU A 51 2.37 3.36 -9.80
N LEU A 52 1.39 3.76 -9.00
CA LEU A 52 0.24 4.56 -9.48
C LEU A 52 0.68 5.92 -10.03
N SER A 53 1.63 6.58 -9.35
CA SER A 53 2.18 7.86 -9.80
C SER A 53 2.95 7.73 -11.12
N LEU A 54 3.75 6.68 -11.27
CA LEU A 54 4.50 6.40 -12.49
C LEU A 54 3.56 6.13 -13.66
N ARG A 55 2.50 5.34 -13.44
CA ARG A 55 1.48 5.08 -14.47
C ARG A 55 0.77 6.35 -14.90
N ARG A 56 0.37 7.19 -13.93
CA ARG A 56 -0.24 8.49 -14.22
C ARG A 56 0.70 9.38 -15.04
N ALA A 57 1.99 9.43 -14.70
CA ALA A 57 2.98 10.19 -15.45
C ALA A 57 3.15 9.67 -16.88
N ASN A 58 3.26 8.35 -17.07
CA ASN A 58 3.41 7.75 -18.40
C ASN A 58 2.20 8.02 -19.30
N THR A 59 0.98 8.03 -18.76
CA THR A 59 -0.22 8.36 -19.54
C THR A 59 -0.19 9.81 -20.04
N GLN A 60 0.36 10.75 -19.25
CA GLN A 60 0.36 12.19 -19.56
C GLN A 60 1.44 12.63 -20.57
N VAL A 61 2.44 11.79 -20.85
CA VAL A 61 3.52 12.10 -21.82
C VAL A 61 3.13 11.72 -23.26
N SER A 62 1.91 11.18 -23.46
CA SER A 62 1.41 10.72 -24.75
C SER A 62 0.56 11.75 -25.51
N GLU A 63 0.47 12.99 -25.02
CA GLU A 63 -0.24 14.11 -25.64
C GLU A 63 0.73 15.23 -26.07
#